data_AF-A0A8H4QYX6-F1
#
_entry.id   AF-A0A8H4QYX6-F1
#
_cell.length_a   1.000
_cell.length_b   1.000
_cell.length_c   1.000
_cell.angle_alpha   90.00
_cell.angle_beta   90.00
_cell.angle_gamma   90.00
#
_symmetry.space_group_name_H-M   'P 1'
#
loop_
_entity.id
_entity.type
_entity.pdbx_description
1 polymer ?
#
loop_
_entity_poly.entity_id
_entity_poly.type
_entity_poly.pdbx_seq_one_letter_code
_entity_poly.pdbx_strand_id
1 'polypeptide(L)'
;MTPKKTVSRKSNAAAAIITAHLNLNDNSKDDKEMAEETTEPGLESSLKYDELEEMASSAMRAMEMLNLSFAEASAQYDLIKSWTMVPEGSSAIRADEIVSKAIHEYTRTTAEKCIMTDPDKDWMEQVAELEEALMICYFDYQSEKAKNEVLTQSLEEANEKVKILTGRNEDLRNKLKAKSKLSSSNVVKKAPFIPSYVSSDFVLGALMRKLPKFPNRPHPSERRPVCRSDVNLKTYIESDVRTRKYTNKFLYLPERTVWCNQDEDQALAFGPLFFCDKNNRSVRGSTFVELHGKIFHLFFLKDKLVYYAGFYKALDIRSIVPDGVRIGDFNGGVSPHGLAEATLSEAGDITLRTYRLHAISRLYQDGVLKAECMALHNVGFDYNLYERLSLRYAADALLEKGKPIMALRDPYYPHAELLADGANSSANSVQGNKAKRLRLG
;
A
#
# COMPACT_ATOMS: atom_id res chain seq x y z
N MET A 1 0.77 -54.15 25.28
CA MET A 1 0.75 -52.76 25.77
C MET A 1 0.62 -51.84 24.57
N THR A 2 -0.58 -51.31 24.32
CA THR A 2 -0.91 -50.45 23.19
C THR A 2 -1.13 -49.01 23.67
N PRO A 3 -0.61 -47.98 23.01
CA PRO A 3 -0.88 -46.61 23.41
C PRO A 3 -2.22 -46.15 22.83
N LYS A 4 -3.11 -45.69 23.73
CA LYS A 4 -4.39 -45.07 23.40
C LYS A 4 -4.16 -43.72 22.69
N LYS A 5 -4.76 -43.56 21.51
CA LYS A 5 -4.94 -42.28 20.83
C LYS A 5 -6.02 -41.47 21.56
N THR A 6 -5.66 -40.30 22.08
CA THR A 6 -6.60 -39.24 22.48
C THR A 6 -6.64 -38.20 21.37
N VAL A 7 -7.82 -38.04 20.78
CA VAL A 7 -8.13 -37.05 19.75
C VAL A 7 -9.03 -35.97 20.37
N SER A 8 -8.64 -34.72 20.10
CA SER A 8 -9.48 -33.53 19.90
C SER A 8 -10.46 -33.09 20.98
N ARG A 9 -10.28 -31.83 21.44
CA ARG A 9 -11.33 -30.79 21.48
C ARG A 9 -10.80 -29.57 22.24
N LYS A 10 -10.21 -28.59 21.54
CA LYS A 10 -10.22 -27.16 21.92
C LYS A 10 -9.92 -26.29 20.69
N SER A 11 -10.95 -26.06 19.89
CA SER A 11 -11.05 -24.89 19.01
C SER A 11 -12.53 -24.65 18.79
N ASN A 12 -13.02 -23.48 19.23
CA ASN A 12 -14.29 -22.81 18.86
C ASN A 12 -14.88 -22.11 20.10
N ALA A 13 -14.31 -20.96 20.43
CA ALA A 13 -14.91 -20.00 21.38
C ALA A 13 -14.70 -18.54 20.91
N ALA A 14 -14.66 -18.31 19.59
CA ALA A 14 -14.43 -16.98 19.01
C ALA A 14 -15.33 -16.69 17.79
N ALA A 15 -16.53 -17.27 17.74
CA ALA A 15 -17.46 -17.11 16.61
C ALA A 15 -18.93 -16.93 17.06
N ALA A 16 -19.17 -16.16 18.13
CA ALA A 16 -20.52 -16.00 18.70
C ALA A 16 -20.90 -14.56 19.11
N ILE A 17 -20.24 -13.51 18.61
CA ILE A 17 -20.57 -12.12 18.97
C ILE A 17 -20.99 -11.25 17.76
N ILE A 18 -21.01 -11.78 16.53
CA ILE A 18 -21.45 -11.02 15.35
C ILE A 18 -22.63 -11.73 14.67
N THR A 19 -23.73 -11.90 15.41
CA THR A 19 -25.04 -12.24 14.82
C THR A 19 -26.16 -11.55 15.61
N ALA A 20 -26.12 -10.21 15.66
CA ALA A 20 -27.25 -9.40 16.10
C ALA A 20 -27.08 -7.99 15.56
N HIS A 21 -27.42 -7.74 14.29
CA HIS A 21 -27.82 -6.42 13.75
C HIS A 21 -28.14 -6.45 12.26
N LEU A 22 -28.96 -7.40 11.80
CA LEU A 22 -29.69 -7.24 10.54
C LEU A 22 -31.00 -8.04 10.65
N ASN A 23 -32.06 -7.35 11.05
CA ASN A 23 -33.44 -7.63 10.67
C ASN A 23 -34.33 -6.59 11.34
N LEU A 24 -34.96 -5.75 10.52
CA LEU A 24 -36.28 -5.11 10.67
C LEU A 24 -36.26 -3.81 9.87
N ASN A 25 -36.66 -3.89 8.60
CA ASN A 25 -37.68 -3.01 8.04
C ASN A 25 -37.94 -3.40 6.59
N ASP A 26 -38.85 -4.35 6.44
CA ASP A 26 -39.72 -4.48 5.28
C ASP A 26 -41.12 -4.23 5.83
N ASN A 27 -41.74 -3.10 5.45
CA ASN A 27 -43.19 -3.01 5.38
C ASN A 27 -43.59 -1.88 4.44
N SER A 28 -44.28 -2.33 3.40
CA SER A 28 -44.90 -1.56 2.35
C SER A 28 -46.28 -1.06 2.73
N LYS A 29 -46.68 0.04 2.07
CA LYS A 29 -48.06 0.50 1.76
C LYS A 29 -48.92 1.06 2.90
N ASP A 30 -49.30 2.34 2.79
CA ASP A 30 -50.61 2.74 2.27
C ASP A 30 -50.69 4.26 2.05
N ASP A 31 -51.64 4.65 1.21
CA ASP A 31 -51.90 5.95 0.57
C ASP A 31 -52.08 7.16 1.52
N LYS A 32 -51.72 8.37 1.06
CA LYS A 32 -52.64 9.54 1.05
C LYS A 32 -52.09 10.80 0.38
N GLU A 33 -53.06 11.48 -0.24
CA GLU A 33 -53.10 12.75 -0.96
C GLU A 33 -52.53 14.01 -0.27
N MET A 34 -52.16 14.97 -1.15
CA MET A 34 -52.37 16.44 -1.10
C MET A 34 -51.75 17.25 0.04
N ALA A 35 -50.78 18.13 -0.31
CA ALA A 35 -50.93 19.59 -0.30
C ALA A 35 -49.59 20.28 -0.63
N GLU A 36 -49.64 21.21 -1.58
CA GLU A 36 -48.59 22.23 -1.80
C GLU A 36 -48.56 23.19 -0.60
N GLU A 37 -47.42 23.32 0.05
CA GLU A 37 -47.14 24.45 0.95
C GLU A 37 -45.74 24.99 0.67
N THR A 38 -45.71 26.11 -0.04
CA THR A 38 -44.54 26.94 -0.30
C THR A 38 -44.11 27.64 1.00
N THR A 39 -42.99 27.24 1.58
CA THR A 39 -42.36 27.92 2.73
C THR A 39 -41.06 28.60 2.30
N GLU A 40 -40.97 29.90 2.59
CA GLU A 40 -39.83 30.76 2.29
C GLU A 40 -38.57 30.39 3.11
N PRO A 41 -37.37 30.34 2.49
CA PRO A 41 -36.12 30.10 3.21
C PRO A 41 -35.50 31.42 3.66
N GLY A 42 -35.79 31.87 4.88
CA GLY A 42 -35.44 33.23 5.32
C GLY A 42 -34.57 33.42 6.58
N LEU A 43 -34.64 32.55 7.60
CA LEU A 43 -34.07 32.90 8.91
C LEU A 43 -33.26 31.83 9.67
N GLU A 44 -33.24 30.58 9.23
CA GLU A 44 -32.49 29.52 9.96
C GLU A 44 -30.98 29.50 9.67
N SER A 45 -30.47 30.33 8.76
CA SER A 45 -29.04 30.35 8.41
C SER A 45 -28.20 31.21 9.36
N SER A 46 -28.79 32.19 10.05
CA SER A 46 -28.04 33.12 10.90
C SER A 46 -27.64 32.51 12.25
N LEU A 47 -28.52 31.73 12.89
CA LEU A 47 -28.25 31.11 14.19
C LEU A 47 -27.13 30.05 14.13
N LYS A 48 -26.90 29.45 12.97
CA LYS A 48 -25.82 28.47 12.78
C LYS A 48 -24.43 29.10 12.67
N TYR A 49 -24.33 30.39 12.34
CA TYR A 49 -23.04 31.06 12.23
C TYR A 49 -22.46 31.40 13.61
N ASP A 50 -23.28 31.88 14.54
CA ASP A 50 -22.83 32.25 15.88
C ASP A 50 -22.34 31.02 16.67
N GLU A 51 -23.05 29.89 16.56
CA GLU A 51 -22.62 28.61 17.16
C GLU A 51 -21.30 28.09 16.58
N LEU A 52 -21.09 28.27 15.27
CA LEU A 52 -19.84 27.90 14.61
C LEU A 52 -18.67 28.80 15.04
N GLU A 53 -18.92 30.09 15.26
CA GLU A 53 -17.90 31.05 15.71
C GLU A 53 -17.48 30.79 17.18
N GLU A 54 -18.44 30.46 18.06
CA GLU A 54 -18.15 30.08 19.44
C GLU A 54 -17.35 28.75 19.52
N MET A 55 -17.71 27.78 18.67
CA MET A 55 -17.00 26.51 18.58
C MET A 55 -15.57 26.68 18.05
N ALA A 56 -15.37 27.52 17.03
CA ALA A 56 -14.05 27.85 16.52
C ALA A 56 -13.20 28.56 17.58
N SER A 57 -13.79 29.51 18.30
CA SER A 57 -13.12 30.26 19.39
C SER A 57 -12.71 29.37 20.55
N SER A 58 -13.53 28.37 20.88
CA SER A 58 -13.22 27.37 21.92
C SER A 58 -12.12 26.40 21.49
N ALA A 59 -12.15 25.96 20.23
CA ALA A 59 -11.09 25.11 19.67
C ALA A 59 -9.73 25.82 19.62
N MET A 60 -9.70 27.12 19.30
CA MET A 60 -8.47 27.92 19.31
C MET A 60 -7.87 28.03 20.71
N ARG A 61 -8.69 28.30 21.74
CA ARG A 61 -8.22 28.34 23.13
C ARG A 61 -7.68 26.99 23.62
N ALA A 62 -8.33 25.89 23.23
CA ALA A 62 -7.84 24.55 23.55
C ALA A 62 -6.50 24.25 22.87
N MET A 63 -6.33 24.63 21.60
CA MET A 63 -5.04 24.50 20.90
C MET A 63 -3.94 25.35 21.54
N GLU A 64 -4.26 26.55 22.01
CA GLU A 64 -3.30 27.43 22.69
C GLU A 64 -2.83 26.83 24.02
N MET A 65 -3.75 26.28 24.83
CA MET A 65 -3.39 25.58 26.07
C MET A 65 -2.52 24.33 25.81
N LEU A 66 -2.86 23.55 24.77
CA LEU A 66 -2.04 22.40 24.38
C LEU A 66 -0.64 22.81 23.93
N ASN A 67 -0.51 23.88 23.14
CA ASN A 67 0.79 24.39 22.73
C ASN A 67 1.63 24.89 23.91
N LEU A 68 1.00 25.53 24.89
CA LEU A 68 1.68 25.96 26.11
C LEU A 68 2.18 24.75 26.92
N SER A 69 1.33 23.73 27.08
CA SER A 69 1.68 22.46 27.75
C SER A 69 2.82 21.72 27.04
N PHE A 70 2.81 21.69 25.70
CA PHE A 70 3.90 21.10 24.92
C PHE A 70 5.21 21.88 25.04
N ALA A 71 5.15 23.21 25.07
CA ALA A 71 6.33 24.04 25.27
C ALA A 71 6.94 23.82 26.66
N GLU A 72 6.11 23.73 27.70
CA GLU A 72 6.54 23.39 29.06
C GLU A 72 7.14 21.99 29.13
N ALA A 73 6.47 20.99 28.56
CA ALA A 73 6.97 19.62 28.51
C ALA A 73 8.30 19.51 27.73
N SER A 74 8.46 20.26 26.64
CA SER A 74 9.71 20.33 25.87
C SER A 74 10.83 20.97 26.68
N ALA A 75 10.56 22.07 27.39
CA ALA A 75 11.54 22.71 28.26
C ALA A 75 11.95 21.79 29.43
N GLN A 76 11.00 21.03 29.98
CA GLN A 76 11.26 20.01 31.01
C GLN A 76 12.11 18.87 30.45
N TYR A 77 11.82 18.40 29.23
CA TYR A 77 12.62 17.38 28.57
C TYR A 77 14.06 17.84 28.35
N ASP A 78 14.28 19.07 27.88
CA ASP A 78 15.62 19.64 27.70
C ASP A 78 16.36 19.79 29.04
N LEU A 79 15.66 20.14 30.12
CA LEU A 79 16.22 20.19 31.46
C LEU A 79 16.66 18.81 31.94
N ILE A 80 15.81 17.79 31.83
CA ILE A 80 16.12 16.39 32.17
C ILE A 80 17.27 15.88 31.31
N LYS A 81 17.28 16.21 30.02
CA LYS A 81 18.34 15.83 29.09
C LYS A 81 19.69 16.46 29.48
N SER A 82 19.68 17.72 29.92
CA SER A 82 20.89 18.39 30.42
C SER A 82 21.45 17.72 31.68
N TRP A 83 20.59 17.17 32.53
CA TRP A 83 20.98 16.45 33.75
C TRP A 83 21.41 15.01 33.51
N THR A 84 20.91 14.38 32.44
CA THR A 84 21.24 12.99 32.08
C THR A 84 22.46 12.86 31.17
N MET A 85 22.96 13.96 30.59
CA MET A 85 24.29 14.01 29.94
C MET A 85 25.42 13.99 30.99
N VAL A 86 25.50 12.91 31.77
CA VAL A 86 26.64 12.63 32.64
C VAL A 86 27.75 12.05 31.76
N PRO A 87 28.99 12.58 31.81
CA PRO A 87 30.10 12.05 31.02
C PRO A 87 30.31 10.57 31.32
N GLU A 88 30.46 9.78 30.26
CA GLU A 88 30.68 8.33 30.30
C GLU A 88 31.84 7.99 31.26
N GLY A 89 31.51 7.49 32.45
CA GLY A 89 32.50 7.19 33.49
C GLY A 89 32.02 7.36 34.94
N SER A 90 30.87 8.00 35.18
CA SER A 90 30.31 8.14 36.53
C SER A 90 29.34 7.00 36.86
N SER A 91 29.52 6.37 38.03
CA SER A 91 28.79 5.17 38.44
C SER A 91 27.27 5.37 38.53
N ALA A 92 26.51 4.33 38.15
CA ALA A 92 25.05 4.28 38.10
C ALA A 92 24.33 4.66 39.42
N ILE A 93 25.05 4.67 40.55
CA ILE A 93 24.51 5.02 41.88
C ILE A 93 24.13 6.51 41.96
N ARG A 94 24.64 7.39 41.07
CA ARG A 94 24.29 8.82 41.07
C ARG A 94 23.01 9.18 40.31
N ALA A 95 22.53 8.34 39.40
CA ALA A 95 21.38 8.69 38.56
C ALA A 95 20.07 8.75 39.36
N ASP A 96 19.81 7.78 40.23
CA ASP A 96 18.60 7.76 41.09
C ASP A 96 18.57 8.92 42.10
N GLU A 97 19.74 9.35 42.59
CA GLU A 97 19.84 10.49 43.52
C GLU A 97 19.59 11.83 42.81
N ILE A 98 20.02 11.96 41.55
CA ILE A 98 19.76 13.12 40.69
C ILE A 98 18.28 13.19 40.33
N VAL A 99 17.66 12.07 39.95
CA VAL A 99 16.23 12.00 39.63
C VAL A 99 15.37 12.30 40.86
N SER A 100 15.75 11.78 42.04
CA SER A 100 15.03 12.10 43.29
C SER A 100 15.11 13.57 43.67
N LYS A 101 16.28 14.21 43.52
CA LYS A 101 16.44 15.66 43.77
C LYS A 101 15.64 16.51 42.78
N ALA A 102 15.65 16.14 41.51
CA ALA A 102 14.87 16.78 40.46
C ALA A 102 13.36 16.74 40.75
N ILE A 103 12.85 15.57 41.15
CA ILE A 103 11.43 15.41 41.53
C ILE A 103 11.11 16.29 42.74
N HIS A 104 11.96 16.30 43.78
CA HIS A 104 11.74 17.13 44.97
C HIS A 104 11.72 18.64 44.67
N GLU A 105 12.62 19.12 43.81
CA GLU A 105 12.68 20.53 43.43
C GLU A 105 11.50 20.94 42.54
N TYR A 106 11.02 20.03 41.69
CA TYR A 106 9.79 20.22 40.91
C TYR A 106 8.55 20.29 41.80
N THR A 107 8.38 19.35 42.75
CA THR A 107 7.26 19.36 43.69
C THR A 107 7.24 20.65 44.51
N ARG A 108 8.43 21.12 44.95
CA ARG A 108 8.55 22.36 45.71
C ARG A 108 8.15 23.60 44.89
N THR A 109 8.67 23.73 43.66
CA THR A 109 8.39 24.89 42.80
C THR A 109 6.94 24.93 42.30
N THR A 110 6.32 23.75 42.11
CA THR A 110 4.90 23.65 41.74
C THR A 110 4.01 24.02 42.92
N ALA A 111 4.35 23.57 44.13
CA ALA A 111 3.65 23.96 45.35
C ALA A 111 3.74 25.48 45.61
N GLU A 112 4.90 26.10 45.35
CA GLU A 112 5.06 27.57 45.47
C GLU A 112 4.22 28.35 44.44
N LYS A 113 4.00 27.81 43.23
CA LYS A 113 3.17 28.44 42.19
C LYS A 113 1.66 28.27 42.38
N CYS A 114 1.20 27.18 42.99
CA CYS A 114 -0.23 26.91 43.22
C CYS A 114 -0.88 27.78 44.31
N ILE A 115 -0.10 28.55 45.08
CA ILE A 115 -0.61 29.41 46.18
C ILE A 115 -1.35 30.67 45.66
N MET A 116 -1.36 30.96 44.36
CA MET A 116 -1.82 32.25 43.82
C MET A 116 -3.15 32.23 43.04
N THR A 117 -3.88 31.11 42.95
CA THR A 117 -5.15 31.07 42.22
C THR A 117 -6.24 30.34 43.01
N ASP A 118 -7.18 31.16 43.51
CA ASP A 118 -8.51 30.81 44.04
C ASP A 118 -8.55 30.09 45.42
N PRO A 119 -8.73 30.82 46.54
CA PRO A 119 -8.75 30.25 47.89
C PRO A 119 -9.98 29.39 48.22
N ASP A 120 -10.99 29.37 47.35
CA ASP A 120 -12.25 28.65 47.58
C ASP A 120 -12.32 27.27 46.91
N LYS A 121 -11.27 26.86 46.20
CA LYS A 121 -11.15 25.50 45.64
C LYS A 121 -10.27 24.66 46.58
N ASP A 122 -10.81 23.55 47.06
CA ASP A 122 -10.21 22.70 48.09
C ASP A 122 -8.87 22.12 47.58
N TRP A 123 -7.78 22.84 47.83
CA TRP A 123 -6.43 22.49 47.39
C TRP A 123 -5.99 21.12 47.91
N MET A 124 -6.61 20.62 49.00
CA MET A 124 -6.40 19.27 49.50
C MET A 124 -6.91 18.20 48.52
N GLU A 125 -8.02 18.46 47.81
CA GLU A 125 -8.55 17.55 46.79
C GLU A 125 -7.61 17.48 45.58
N GLN A 126 -7.08 18.62 45.13
CA GLN A 126 -6.10 18.66 44.04
C GLN A 126 -4.77 17.99 44.41
N VAL A 127 -4.31 18.14 45.65
CA VAL A 127 -3.11 17.43 46.14
C VAL A 127 -3.37 15.92 46.16
N ALA A 128 -4.54 15.47 46.62
CA ALA A 128 -4.90 14.06 46.62
C ALA A 128 -4.99 13.47 45.20
N GLU A 129 -5.60 14.18 44.24
CA GLU A 129 -5.64 13.78 42.83
C GLU A 129 -4.23 13.66 42.22
N LEU A 130 -3.34 14.61 42.54
CA LEU A 130 -1.96 14.58 42.08
C LEU A 130 -1.15 13.44 42.70
N GLU A 131 -1.35 13.13 43.98
CA GLU A 131 -0.73 11.99 44.65
C GLU A 131 -1.19 10.66 44.04
N GLU A 132 -2.49 10.52 43.74
CA GLU A 132 -3.03 9.35 43.06
C GLU A 132 -2.46 9.20 41.64
N ALA A 133 -2.44 10.28 40.86
CA ALA A 133 -1.86 10.28 39.52
C ALA A 133 -0.37 9.90 39.54
N LEU A 134 0.40 10.43 40.49
CA LEU A 134 1.82 10.13 40.65
C LEU A 134 2.04 8.66 41.05
N MET A 135 1.16 8.10 41.88
CA MET A 135 1.19 6.69 42.25
C MET A 135 0.93 5.78 41.04
N ILE A 136 -0.06 6.11 40.20
CA ILE A 136 -0.35 5.38 38.95
C ILE A 136 0.88 5.41 38.03
N CYS A 137 1.45 6.60 37.79
CA CYS A 137 2.66 6.73 36.97
C CYS A 137 3.84 5.91 37.51
N TYR A 138 4.01 5.84 38.85
CA TYR A 138 5.05 5.04 39.47
C TYR A 138 4.83 3.53 39.27
N PHE A 139 3.59 3.05 39.37
CA PHE A 139 3.26 1.65 39.09
C PHE A 139 3.50 1.29 37.62
N ASP A 140 3.11 2.16 36.70
CA ASP A 140 3.36 1.97 35.27
C ASP A 140 4.86 1.94 34.96
N TYR A 141 5.65 2.83 35.58
CA TYR A 141 7.10 2.82 35.46
C TYR A 141 7.72 1.51 35.96
N GLN A 142 7.32 1.01 37.13
CA GLN A 142 7.82 -0.26 37.67
C GLN A 142 7.45 -1.45 36.78
N SER A 143 6.21 -1.46 36.26
CA SER A 143 5.73 -2.47 35.31
C SER A 143 6.57 -2.47 34.03
N GLU A 144 6.86 -1.29 33.48
CA GLU A 144 7.65 -1.15 32.26
C GLU A 144 9.13 -1.49 32.49
N LYS A 145 9.69 -1.14 33.65
CA LYS A 145 11.04 -1.54 34.07
C LYS A 145 11.17 -3.07 34.11
N ALA A 146 10.21 -3.77 34.71
CA ALA A 146 10.21 -5.24 34.75
C ALA A 146 10.11 -5.86 33.35
N LYS A 147 9.30 -5.31 32.44
CA LYS A 147 9.25 -5.76 31.04
C LYS A 147 10.59 -5.56 30.32
N ASN A 148 11.24 -4.42 30.54
CA ASN A 148 12.55 -4.13 29.96
C ASN A 148 13.64 -5.08 30.47
N GLU A 149 13.61 -5.48 31.74
CA GLU A 149 14.52 -6.49 32.28
C GLU A 149 14.34 -7.85 31.59
N VAL A 150 13.08 -8.29 31.38
CA VAL A 150 12.76 -9.53 30.64
C VAL A 150 13.21 -9.44 29.18
N LEU A 151 12.99 -8.30 28.52
CA LEU A 151 13.46 -8.08 27.14
C LEU A 151 14.99 -8.12 27.04
N THR A 152 15.69 -7.55 28.02
CA THR A 152 17.16 -7.55 28.06
C THR A 152 17.70 -8.98 28.18
N GLN A 153 17.11 -9.80 29.06
CA GLN A 153 17.46 -11.22 29.17
C GLN A 153 17.18 -11.99 27.86
N SER A 154 16.03 -11.74 27.23
CA SER A 154 15.69 -12.37 25.94
C SER A 154 16.67 -11.99 24.82
N LEU A 155 17.15 -10.75 24.81
CA LEU A 155 18.14 -10.27 23.86
C LEU A 155 19.51 -10.94 24.07
N GLU A 156 19.94 -11.10 25.32
CA GLU A 156 21.18 -11.82 25.67
C GLU A 156 21.12 -13.29 25.21
N GLU A 157 20.01 -13.99 25.46
CA GLU A 157 19.80 -15.36 24.98
C GLU A 157 19.84 -15.47 23.45
N ALA A 158 19.25 -14.49 22.74
CA ALA A 158 19.27 -14.45 21.29
C ALA A 158 20.69 -14.23 20.76
N ASN A 159 21.46 -13.35 21.39
CA ASN A 159 22.86 -13.09 21.03
C ASN A 159 23.73 -14.33 21.23
N GLU A 160 23.55 -15.08 22.32
CA GLU A 160 24.29 -16.33 22.54
C GLU A 160 23.92 -17.40 21.50
N LYS A 161 22.65 -17.50 21.09
CA LYS A 161 22.23 -18.38 19.98
C LYS A 161 22.90 -18.01 18.66
N VAL A 162 23.00 -16.71 18.35
CA VAL A 162 23.69 -16.22 17.14
C VAL A 162 25.17 -16.59 17.18
N LYS A 163 25.83 -16.46 18.34
CA LYS A 163 27.23 -16.85 18.55
C LYS A 163 27.45 -18.35 18.33
N ILE A 164 26.56 -19.20 18.83
CA ILE A 164 26.62 -20.66 18.60
C ILE A 164 26.44 -21.00 17.12
N LEU A 165 25.46 -20.39 16.44
CA LEU A 165 25.17 -20.66 15.03
C LEU A 165 26.29 -20.16 14.10
N THR A 166 26.90 -19.02 14.41
CA THR A 166 28.05 -18.49 13.65
C THR A 166 29.25 -19.43 13.75
N GLY A 167 29.58 -19.92 14.95
CA GLY A 167 30.62 -20.94 15.14
C GLY A 167 30.34 -22.23 14.35
N ARG A 168 29.11 -22.74 14.40
CA ARG A 168 28.72 -23.95 13.63
C ARG A 168 28.82 -23.75 12.11
N ASN A 169 28.47 -22.56 11.61
CA ASN A 169 28.60 -22.24 10.19
C ASN A 169 30.07 -22.14 9.75
N GLU A 170 30.94 -21.62 10.59
CA GLU A 170 32.38 -21.59 10.34
C GLU A 170 32.97 -23.01 10.29
N ASP A 171 32.59 -23.88 11.23
CA ASP A 171 32.98 -25.30 11.23
C ASP A 171 32.54 -26.02 9.95
N LEU A 172 31.30 -25.78 9.50
CA LEU A 172 30.78 -26.36 8.26
C LEU A 172 31.54 -25.85 7.03
N ARG A 173 31.89 -24.56 6.98
CA ARG A 173 32.72 -23.98 5.92
C ARG A 173 34.11 -24.62 5.91
N ASN A 174 34.73 -24.83 7.08
CA ASN A 174 36.02 -25.48 7.19
C ASN A 174 35.98 -26.95 6.74
N LYS A 175 34.92 -27.68 7.11
CA LYS A 175 34.66 -29.06 6.63
C LYS A 175 34.47 -29.13 5.10
N LEU A 176 33.75 -28.17 4.51
CA LEU A 176 33.57 -28.09 3.05
C LEU A 176 34.89 -27.79 2.33
N LYS A 177 35.70 -26.86 2.84
CA LYS A 177 37.03 -26.55 2.31
C LYS A 177 37.96 -27.78 2.38
N ALA A 178 37.94 -28.53 3.48
CA ALA A 178 38.72 -29.76 3.62
C ALA A 178 38.28 -30.83 2.60
N LYS A 179 36.98 -31.06 2.45
CA LYS A 179 36.43 -32.01 1.45
C LYS A 179 36.74 -31.60 0.01
N SER A 180 36.70 -30.31 -0.31
CA SER A 180 37.05 -29.79 -1.63
C SER A 180 38.52 -30.07 -2.01
N LYS A 181 39.45 -29.94 -1.05
CA LYS A 181 40.87 -30.27 -1.27
C LYS A 181 41.10 -31.77 -1.52
N LEU A 182 40.33 -32.65 -0.88
CA LEU A 182 40.41 -34.10 -1.07
C LEU A 182 39.81 -34.59 -2.39
N SER A 183 38.87 -33.84 -2.98
CA SER A 183 38.15 -34.26 -4.21
C SER A 183 38.79 -33.78 -5.52
N SER A 184 39.98 -33.17 -5.46
CA SER A 184 40.61 -32.52 -6.63
C SER A 184 41.39 -33.48 -7.56
N SER A 185 41.36 -34.81 -7.36
CA SER A 185 42.12 -35.76 -8.19
C SER A 185 41.34 -36.50 -9.28
N ASN A 186 40.04 -36.25 -9.47
CA ASN A 186 39.25 -36.95 -10.49
C ASN A 186 38.56 -35.97 -11.46
N VAL A 187 39.17 -35.87 -12.65
CA VAL A 187 38.63 -35.51 -13.98
C VAL A 187 37.21 -34.91 -13.95
N VAL A 188 37.10 -33.60 -13.70
CA VAL A 188 35.86 -32.86 -13.92
C VAL A 188 35.78 -32.50 -15.40
N LYS A 189 34.91 -33.22 -16.12
CA LYS A 189 34.39 -32.75 -17.41
C LYS A 189 33.78 -31.37 -17.18
N LYS A 190 34.39 -30.34 -17.77
CA LYS A 190 33.97 -28.93 -17.69
C LYS A 190 32.47 -28.83 -17.95
N ALA A 191 31.69 -28.58 -16.89
CA ALA A 191 30.32 -28.10 -17.07
C ALA A 191 30.41 -26.78 -17.86
N PRO A 192 29.54 -26.58 -18.86
CA PRO A 192 29.55 -25.36 -19.65
C PRO A 192 29.39 -24.16 -18.70
N PHE A 193 30.38 -23.28 -18.74
CA PHE A 193 30.39 -22.01 -18.05
C PHE A 193 29.18 -21.20 -18.52
N ILE A 194 28.12 -21.14 -17.73
CA ILE A 194 27.03 -20.19 -17.94
C ILE A 194 27.55 -18.86 -17.39
N PRO A 195 27.76 -17.83 -18.23
CA PRO A 195 28.27 -16.56 -17.77
C PRO A 195 27.35 -15.98 -16.71
N SER A 196 27.88 -15.67 -15.53
CA SER A 196 27.12 -15.16 -14.37
C SER A 196 26.55 -13.74 -14.56
N TYR A 197 26.47 -13.25 -15.79
CA TYR A 197 26.18 -11.85 -16.13
C TYR A 197 25.25 -11.70 -17.36
N VAL A 198 24.40 -12.69 -17.64
CA VAL A 198 23.31 -12.41 -18.59
C VAL A 198 22.33 -11.47 -17.88
N SER A 199 22.26 -10.21 -18.33
CA SER A 199 21.35 -9.21 -17.77
C SER A 199 19.92 -9.75 -17.71
N SER A 200 19.26 -9.58 -16.56
CA SER A 200 17.89 -10.05 -16.34
C SER A 200 16.92 -9.50 -17.39
N ASP A 201 17.15 -8.26 -17.84
CA ASP A 201 16.36 -7.60 -18.89
C ASP A 201 16.43 -8.35 -20.23
N PHE A 202 17.61 -8.87 -20.58
CA PHE A 202 17.76 -9.64 -21.82
C PHE A 202 16.93 -10.94 -21.78
N VAL A 203 16.97 -11.67 -20.67
CA VAL A 203 16.26 -12.95 -20.52
C VAL A 203 14.75 -12.73 -20.45
N LEU A 204 14.30 -11.82 -19.58
CA LEU A 204 12.87 -11.54 -19.39
C LEU A 204 12.28 -10.87 -20.63
N GLY A 205 12.96 -9.89 -21.22
CA GLY A 205 12.52 -9.26 -22.47
C GLY A 205 12.40 -10.27 -23.63
N ALA A 206 13.35 -11.21 -23.75
CA ALA A 206 13.27 -12.28 -24.75
C ALA A 206 12.10 -13.24 -24.50
N LEU A 207 11.78 -13.55 -23.25
CA LEU A 207 10.61 -14.34 -22.89
C LEU A 207 9.32 -13.60 -23.26
N MET A 208 9.20 -12.33 -22.86
CA MET A 208 7.99 -11.53 -23.07
C MET A 208 7.70 -11.33 -24.56
N ARG A 209 8.72 -11.15 -25.40
CA ARG A 209 8.56 -11.02 -26.86
C ARG A 209 8.01 -12.28 -27.55
N LYS A 210 8.08 -13.46 -26.92
CA LYS A 210 7.53 -14.71 -27.46
C LYS A 210 6.04 -14.90 -27.14
N LEU A 211 5.46 -14.07 -26.28
CA LEU A 211 4.06 -14.18 -25.94
C LEU A 211 3.16 -13.76 -27.12
N PRO A 212 2.00 -14.41 -27.31
CA PRO A 212 1.04 -14.03 -28.34
C PRO A 212 0.63 -12.57 -28.21
N LYS A 213 0.55 -11.87 -29.35
CA LYS A 213 0.09 -10.48 -29.43
C LYS A 213 -1.40 -10.43 -29.72
N PHE A 214 -2.09 -9.44 -29.16
CA PHE A 214 -3.48 -9.17 -29.49
C PHE A 214 -3.56 -8.22 -30.70
N PRO A 215 -4.13 -8.65 -31.84
CA PRO A 215 -4.03 -7.89 -33.11
C PRO A 215 -4.87 -6.61 -33.13
N ASN A 216 -5.96 -6.55 -32.35
CA ASN A 216 -6.93 -5.45 -32.40
C ASN A 216 -6.68 -4.43 -31.28
N ARG A 217 -5.43 -4.08 -31.01
CA ARG A 217 -5.08 -3.04 -30.03
C ARG A 217 -4.77 -1.73 -30.74
N PRO A 218 -5.25 -0.57 -30.26
CA PRO A 218 -4.86 0.72 -30.81
C PRO A 218 -3.34 0.92 -30.74
N HIS A 219 -2.76 1.45 -31.81
CA HIS A 219 -1.33 1.72 -31.87
C HIS A 219 -0.94 2.71 -30.74
N PRO A 220 0.25 2.60 -30.11
CA PRO A 220 0.66 3.50 -29.03
C PRO A 220 0.46 5.00 -29.34
N SER A 221 0.67 5.42 -30.59
CA SER A 221 0.48 6.81 -31.04
C SER A 221 -0.99 7.26 -31.12
N GLU A 222 -1.93 6.33 -31.16
CA GLU A 222 -3.38 6.60 -31.27
C GLU A 222 -4.06 6.60 -29.89
N ARG A 223 -3.36 6.16 -28.85
CA ARG A 223 -3.91 6.07 -27.49
C ARG A 223 -4.03 7.47 -26.90
N ARG A 224 -5.24 7.78 -26.44
CA ARG A 224 -5.58 9.02 -25.75
C ARG A 224 -5.47 8.83 -24.24
N PRO A 225 -5.10 9.89 -23.51
CA PRO A 225 -5.13 9.89 -22.05
C PRO A 225 -6.57 9.73 -21.53
N VAL A 226 -6.71 9.08 -20.39
CA VAL A 226 -7.99 8.80 -19.72
C VAL A 226 -8.23 9.65 -18.47
N CYS A 227 -7.18 10.16 -17.85
CA CYS A 227 -7.22 11.19 -16.79
C CYS A 227 -5.80 11.76 -16.57
N ARG A 228 -5.69 12.79 -15.72
CA ARG A 228 -4.41 13.31 -15.23
C ARG A 228 -3.84 12.44 -14.12
N SER A 229 -2.54 12.57 -13.84
CA SER A 229 -1.86 11.81 -12.77
C SER A 229 -2.20 12.27 -11.35
N ASP A 230 -2.66 13.50 -11.17
CA ASP A 230 -3.10 14.05 -9.88
C ASP A 230 -4.53 13.63 -9.51
N VAL A 231 -5.26 13.00 -10.44
CA VAL A 231 -6.60 12.47 -10.20
C VAL A 231 -6.50 11.05 -9.63
N ASN A 232 -7.24 10.77 -8.55
CA ASN A 232 -7.38 9.41 -8.04
C ASN A 232 -8.16 8.55 -9.07
N LEU A 233 -7.44 7.70 -9.79
CA LEU A 233 -8.00 6.86 -10.86
C LEU A 233 -9.17 5.99 -10.39
N LYS A 234 -9.11 5.45 -9.15
CA LYS A 234 -10.19 4.61 -8.60
C LYS A 234 -11.46 5.42 -8.46
N THR A 235 -11.39 6.56 -7.77
CA THR A 235 -12.51 7.48 -7.58
C THR A 235 -13.03 8.01 -8.92
N TYR A 236 -12.14 8.28 -9.87
CA TYR A 236 -12.51 8.71 -11.22
C TYR A 236 -13.33 7.65 -11.95
N ILE A 237 -12.91 6.38 -11.94
CA ILE A 237 -13.67 5.27 -12.55
C ILE A 237 -15.00 5.04 -11.82
N GLU A 238 -15.01 5.16 -10.49
CA GLU A 238 -16.18 4.89 -9.64
C GLU A 238 -17.28 5.96 -9.76
N SER A 239 -16.88 7.22 -9.98
CA SER A 239 -17.80 8.35 -10.11
C SER A 239 -18.70 8.28 -11.35
N ASP A 240 -18.28 7.62 -12.44
CA ASP A 240 -19.13 7.39 -13.61
C ASP A 240 -19.84 6.04 -13.50
N VAL A 241 -21.17 6.08 -13.40
CA VAL A 241 -22.06 4.90 -13.32
C VAL A 241 -21.76 3.87 -14.41
N ARG A 242 -21.34 4.33 -15.60
CA ARG A 242 -21.10 3.48 -16.78
C ARG A 242 -19.77 2.73 -16.68
N THR A 243 -18.80 3.25 -15.92
CA THR A 243 -17.49 2.63 -15.71
C THR A 243 -17.29 2.06 -14.31
N ARG A 244 -18.20 2.32 -13.37
CA ARG A 244 -18.09 1.88 -11.97
C ARG A 244 -17.84 0.38 -11.79
N LYS A 245 -18.39 -0.47 -12.66
CA LYS A 245 -18.19 -1.93 -12.63
C LYS A 245 -16.73 -2.38 -12.79
N TYR A 246 -15.85 -1.50 -13.26
CA TYR A 246 -14.43 -1.79 -13.49
C TYR A 246 -13.52 -1.45 -12.30
N THR A 247 -14.05 -0.78 -11.26
CA THR A 247 -13.29 -0.26 -10.10
C THR A 247 -12.49 -1.32 -9.34
N ASN A 248 -12.96 -2.57 -9.32
CA ASN A 248 -12.30 -3.67 -8.60
C ASN A 248 -11.52 -4.62 -9.53
N LYS A 249 -11.38 -4.27 -10.82
CA LYS A 249 -10.79 -5.13 -11.84
C LYS A 249 -9.69 -4.43 -12.63
N PHE A 250 -8.97 -3.50 -12.00
CA PHE A 250 -7.86 -2.80 -12.64
C PHE A 250 -6.55 -2.91 -11.86
N LEU A 251 -5.45 -2.75 -12.58
CA LEU A 251 -4.11 -2.60 -12.05
C LEU A 251 -3.54 -1.26 -12.52
N TYR A 252 -3.07 -0.46 -11.57
CA TYR A 252 -2.37 0.80 -11.84
C TYR A 252 -1.14 0.86 -10.93
N LEU A 253 0.04 0.76 -11.56
CA LEU A 253 1.34 0.74 -10.89
C LEU A 253 2.19 1.89 -11.46
N PRO A 254 1.94 3.14 -11.02
CA PRO A 254 2.64 4.30 -11.55
C PRO A 254 4.15 4.13 -11.37
N GLU A 255 4.90 4.42 -12.44
CA GLU A 255 6.36 4.34 -12.50
C GLU A 255 6.99 2.97 -12.15
N ARG A 256 6.16 1.92 -12.07
CA ARG A 256 6.58 0.55 -11.74
C ARG A 256 6.23 -0.46 -12.84
N THR A 257 6.02 0.05 -14.06
CA THR A 257 5.70 -0.76 -15.23
C THR A 257 6.69 -0.44 -16.33
N VAL A 258 7.34 -1.47 -16.90
CA VAL A 258 8.30 -1.34 -18.00
C VAL A 258 7.77 -2.08 -19.22
N TRP A 259 7.74 -1.40 -20.37
CA TRP A 259 7.35 -2.01 -21.65
C TRP A 259 8.50 -2.82 -22.26
N CYS A 260 8.20 -4.05 -22.70
CA CYS A 260 9.20 -4.97 -23.25
C CYS A 260 9.47 -4.77 -24.76
N ASN A 261 8.62 -4.01 -25.44
CA ASN A 261 8.68 -3.75 -26.87
C ASN A 261 8.11 -2.37 -27.22
N GLN A 262 8.45 -1.87 -28.41
CA GLN A 262 8.02 -0.56 -28.92
C GLN A 262 6.50 -0.46 -29.09
N ASP A 263 5.83 -1.57 -29.39
CA ASP A 263 4.36 -1.62 -29.53
C ASP A 263 3.63 -1.52 -28.17
N GLU A 264 4.38 -1.56 -27.06
CA GLU A 264 3.86 -1.59 -25.70
C GLU A 264 2.87 -2.75 -25.47
N ASP A 265 3.07 -3.88 -26.18
CA ASP A 265 2.19 -5.05 -26.11
C ASP A 265 2.32 -5.81 -24.80
N GLN A 266 3.55 -5.90 -24.31
CA GLN A 266 3.91 -6.70 -23.16
C GLN A 266 4.64 -5.83 -22.15
N ALA A 267 4.40 -6.05 -20.88
CA ALA A 267 5.04 -5.29 -19.81
C ALA A 267 5.57 -6.18 -18.69
N LEU A 268 6.49 -5.61 -17.92
CA LEU A 268 6.90 -6.12 -16.61
C LEU A 268 6.37 -5.16 -15.55
N ALA A 269 5.76 -5.72 -14.51
CA ALA A 269 5.37 -5.00 -13.31
C ALA A 269 6.37 -5.27 -12.19
N PHE A 270 6.73 -4.22 -11.45
CA PHE A 270 7.71 -4.29 -10.37
C PHE A 270 7.06 -4.00 -9.02
N GLY A 271 7.35 -4.85 -8.06
CA GLY A 271 6.85 -4.77 -6.69
C GLY A 271 8.00 -4.86 -5.68
N PRO A 272 7.77 -4.43 -4.44
CA PRO A 272 8.74 -4.67 -3.38
C PRO A 272 8.86 -6.17 -3.08
N LEU A 273 10.10 -6.67 -2.98
CA LEU A 273 10.37 -8.03 -2.49
C LEU A 273 10.42 -8.09 -0.96
N PHE A 274 10.63 -6.94 -0.32
CA PHE A 274 10.74 -6.78 1.12
C PHE A 274 9.78 -5.69 1.59
N PHE A 275 9.13 -5.92 2.73
CA PHE A 275 8.16 -5.03 3.37
C PHE A 275 8.62 -4.70 4.79
N CYS A 276 8.29 -3.52 5.28
CA CYS A 276 8.46 -3.21 6.69
C CYS A 276 7.20 -3.63 7.46
N ASP A 277 7.35 -4.56 8.40
CA ASP A 277 6.25 -4.89 9.32
C ASP A 277 5.99 -3.75 10.32
N LYS A 278 4.94 -3.88 11.14
CA LYS A 278 4.59 -2.91 12.19
C LYS A 278 5.71 -2.67 13.22
N ASN A 279 6.63 -3.63 13.35
CA ASN A 279 7.79 -3.57 14.24
C ASN A 279 9.05 -3.04 13.51
N ASN A 280 8.89 -2.46 12.33
CA ASN A 280 9.97 -1.99 11.45
C ASN A 280 10.97 -3.10 11.03
N ARG A 281 10.57 -4.37 11.06
CA ARG A 281 11.39 -5.48 10.58
C ARG A 281 11.16 -5.68 9.09
N SER A 282 12.24 -5.91 8.36
CA SER A 282 12.18 -6.27 6.95
C SER A 282 11.73 -7.72 6.80
N VAL A 283 10.56 -7.92 6.20
CA VAL A 283 9.98 -9.24 5.90
C VAL A 283 9.95 -9.43 4.39
N ARG A 284 10.45 -10.58 3.91
CA ARG A 284 10.34 -10.94 2.50
C ARG A 284 8.88 -11.31 2.21
N GLY A 285 8.30 -10.72 1.16
CA GLY A 285 6.92 -10.95 0.76
C GLY A 285 6.74 -10.81 -0.74
N SER A 286 5.50 -10.82 -1.20
CA SER A 286 5.15 -10.58 -2.59
C SER A 286 3.81 -9.85 -2.68
N THR A 287 3.79 -8.71 -3.38
CA THR A 287 2.53 -7.98 -3.66
C THR A 287 1.72 -8.65 -4.76
N PHE A 288 2.34 -9.55 -5.53
CA PHE A 288 1.75 -10.08 -6.76
C PHE A 288 1.15 -11.48 -6.63
N VAL A 289 1.34 -12.17 -5.49
CA VAL A 289 0.77 -13.51 -5.26
C VAL A 289 -0.70 -13.59 -5.62
N GLU A 290 -1.49 -12.61 -5.19
CA GLU A 290 -2.93 -12.60 -5.42
C GLU A 290 -3.32 -12.21 -6.85
N LEU A 291 -2.41 -11.64 -7.63
CA LEU A 291 -2.66 -11.21 -9.00
C LEU A 291 -2.36 -12.32 -10.01
N HIS A 292 -1.47 -13.26 -9.69
CA HIS A 292 -1.04 -14.30 -10.62
C HIS A 292 -2.21 -15.09 -11.22
N GLY A 293 -2.21 -15.20 -12.55
CA GLY A 293 -3.24 -15.89 -13.33
C GLY A 293 -4.51 -15.06 -13.58
N LYS A 294 -4.73 -13.95 -12.85
CA LYS A 294 -5.91 -13.09 -13.02
C LYS A 294 -5.76 -12.17 -14.23
N ILE A 295 -6.91 -11.75 -14.75
CA ILE A 295 -7.04 -10.77 -15.84
C ILE A 295 -7.60 -9.48 -15.26
N PHE A 296 -6.99 -8.34 -15.60
CA PHE A 296 -7.40 -7.01 -15.16
C PHE A 296 -7.20 -5.96 -16.26
N HIS A 297 -7.87 -4.83 -16.11
CA HIS A 297 -7.63 -3.61 -16.88
C HIS A 297 -6.30 -2.98 -16.45
N LEU A 298 -5.34 -2.83 -17.35
CA LEU A 298 -4.07 -2.18 -17.03
C LEU A 298 -4.13 -0.69 -17.38
N PHE A 299 -3.73 0.14 -16.42
CA PHE A 299 -3.49 1.56 -16.62
C PHE A 299 -2.01 1.87 -16.36
N PHE A 300 -1.48 2.89 -17.04
CA PHE A 300 -0.09 3.29 -16.89
C PHE A 300 0.06 4.81 -16.94
N LEU A 301 1.14 5.31 -16.34
CA LEU A 301 1.49 6.72 -16.29
C LEU A 301 2.51 7.03 -17.39
N LYS A 302 2.27 8.09 -18.16
CA LYS A 302 3.21 8.65 -19.14
C LYS A 302 3.00 10.16 -19.20
N ASP A 303 4.07 10.94 -19.06
CA ASP A 303 4.03 12.41 -19.17
C ASP A 303 2.95 13.08 -18.28
N LYS A 304 2.82 12.63 -17.02
CA LYS A 304 1.79 13.10 -16.05
C LYS A 304 0.34 12.83 -16.47
N LEU A 305 0.14 11.97 -17.46
CA LEU A 305 -1.17 11.53 -17.93
C LEU A 305 -1.31 10.02 -17.75
N VAL A 306 -2.51 9.59 -17.42
CA VAL A 306 -2.84 8.18 -17.28
C VAL A 306 -3.43 7.69 -18.59
N TYR A 307 -2.97 6.53 -19.04
CA TYR A 307 -3.43 5.86 -20.26
C TYR A 307 -3.96 4.47 -19.93
N TYR A 308 -4.92 4.01 -20.73
CA TYR A 308 -5.43 2.65 -20.66
C TYR A 308 -4.70 1.75 -21.66
N ALA A 309 -4.18 0.61 -21.19
CA ALA A 309 -3.39 -0.31 -22.00
C ALA A 309 -4.18 -1.53 -22.51
N GLY A 310 -5.34 -1.84 -21.94
CA GLY A 310 -6.15 -3.01 -22.29
C GLY A 310 -6.30 -4.02 -21.15
N PHE A 311 -6.64 -5.26 -21.50
CA PHE A 311 -6.73 -6.40 -20.59
C PHE A 311 -5.39 -7.12 -20.52
N TYR A 312 -4.90 -7.33 -19.30
CA TYR A 312 -3.65 -8.01 -19.05
C TYR A 312 -3.85 -9.19 -18.13
N LYS A 313 -3.19 -10.31 -18.47
CA LYS A 313 -3.04 -11.47 -17.60
C LYS A 313 -1.70 -11.37 -16.87
N ALA A 314 -1.74 -11.48 -15.55
CA ALA A 314 -0.55 -11.57 -14.73
C ALA A 314 0.05 -12.99 -14.79
N LEU A 315 1.33 -13.08 -15.15
CA LEU A 315 2.08 -14.33 -15.23
C LEU A 315 3.15 -14.37 -14.13
N ASP A 316 3.18 -15.48 -13.40
CA ASP A 316 4.20 -15.73 -12.38
C ASP A 316 5.53 -16.12 -13.06
N ILE A 317 6.55 -15.30 -12.85
CA ILE A 317 7.91 -15.52 -13.37
C ILE A 317 8.93 -15.73 -12.25
N ARG A 318 8.48 -15.96 -11.01
CA ARG A 318 9.36 -16.18 -9.86
C ARG A 318 10.20 -17.45 -9.98
N SER A 319 9.77 -18.43 -10.78
CA SER A 319 10.60 -19.61 -11.10
C SER A 319 11.85 -19.25 -11.92
N ILE A 320 11.84 -18.12 -12.63
CA ILE A 320 12.94 -17.63 -13.47
C ILE A 320 13.84 -16.68 -12.66
N VAL A 321 13.23 -15.81 -11.85
CA VAL A 321 13.92 -14.81 -11.01
C VAL A 321 13.50 -14.92 -9.54
N PRO A 322 13.81 -16.04 -8.85
CA PRO A 322 13.28 -16.31 -7.51
C PRO A 322 13.72 -15.29 -6.46
N ASP A 323 14.92 -14.73 -6.64
CA ASP A 323 15.51 -13.74 -5.73
C ASP A 323 15.26 -12.29 -6.14
N GLY A 324 14.32 -12.07 -7.06
CA GLY A 324 14.04 -10.76 -7.62
C GLY A 324 15.14 -10.25 -8.55
N VAL A 325 14.94 -9.04 -9.05
CA VAL A 325 15.78 -8.40 -10.06
C VAL A 325 16.28 -7.04 -9.57
N ARG A 326 17.45 -6.62 -10.07
CA ARG A 326 17.91 -5.24 -9.86
C ARG A 326 17.21 -4.34 -10.86
N ILE A 327 16.65 -3.23 -10.40
CA ILE A 327 15.94 -2.31 -11.28
C ILE A 327 16.85 -1.58 -12.28
N GLY A 328 18.13 -1.40 -11.92
CA GLY A 328 19.13 -0.81 -12.80
C GLY A 328 19.47 -1.67 -14.02
N ASP A 329 19.05 -2.95 -14.04
CA ASP A 329 19.25 -3.82 -15.20
C ASP A 329 18.29 -3.49 -16.36
N PHE A 330 17.24 -2.68 -16.13
CA PHE A 330 16.17 -2.39 -17.10
C PHE A 330 16.26 -0.97 -17.64
N ASN A 331 16.39 -0.85 -18.97
CA ASN A 331 16.49 0.45 -19.66
C ASN A 331 15.20 1.29 -19.59
N GLY A 332 14.05 0.67 -19.35
CA GLY A 332 12.75 1.35 -19.30
C GLY A 332 12.45 2.12 -18.01
N GLY A 333 13.41 2.19 -17.09
CA GLY A 333 13.37 3.06 -15.91
C GLY A 333 12.23 2.74 -14.94
N VAL A 334 12.43 1.72 -14.09
CA VAL A 334 11.60 1.57 -12.88
C VAL A 334 12.00 2.66 -11.90
N SER A 335 11.05 3.46 -11.43
CA SER A 335 11.31 4.51 -10.45
C SER A 335 11.70 3.89 -9.10
N PRO A 336 12.93 4.12 -8.59
CA PRO A 336 13.30 3.69 -7.25
C PRO A 336 12.39 4.33 -6.18
N HIS A 337 11.88 5.53 -6.45
CA HIS A 337 10.95 6.24 -5.59
C HIS A 337 9.60 5.52 -5.52
N GLY A 338 9.00 5.17 -6.67
CA GLY A 338 7.72 4.45 -6.70
C GLY A 338 7.79 3.07 -6.01
N LEU A 339 8.93 2.38 -6.09
CA LEU A 339 9.15 1.14 -5.32
C LEU A 339 9.32 1.38 -3.82
N ALA A 340 10.01 2.45 -3.43
CA ALA A 340 10.14 2.83 -2.03
C ALA A 340 8.78 3.20 -1.41
N GLU A 341 7.93 3.91 -2.15
CA GLU A 341 6.56 4.21 -1.72
C GLU A 341 5.74 2.93 -1.51
N ALA A 342 5.83 1.98 -2.45
CA ALA A 342 5.16 0.69 -2.34
C ALA A 342 5.70 -0.18 -1.19
N THR A 343 6.98 -0.03 -0.84
CA THR A 343 7.61 -0.73 0.30
C THR A 343 7.06 -0.21 1.64
N LEU A 344 6.70 1.07 1.70
CA LEU A 344 6.26 1.76 2.90
C LEU A 344 4.73 1.86 3.05
N SER A 345 3.94 1.24 2.16
CA SER A 345 2.49 1.45 2.13
C SER A 345 1.75 1.05 3.40
N GLU A 346 2.34 0.19 4.24
CA GLU A 346 1.76 -0.28 5.51
C GLU A 346 2.35 0.43 6.75
N ALA A 347 3.33 1.34 6.58
CA ALA A 347 3.96 2.04 7.69
C ALA A 347 3.09 3.22 8.18
N GLY A 348 2.73 3.21 9.47
CA GLY A 348 1.75 4.15 10.05
C GLY A 348 2.26 5.56 10.38
N ASP A 349 3.58 5.79 10.45
CA ASP A 349 4.13 7.10 10.83
C ASP A 349 4.49 7.94 9.60
N ILE A 350 3.74 9.02 9.38
CA ILE A 350 3.87 9.95 8.26
C ILE A 350 5.21 10.72 8.31
N THR A 351 5.70 11.08 9.49
CA THR A 351 6.90 11.93 9.64
C THR A 351 8.16 11.13 9.32
N LEU A 352 8.23 9.90 9.83
CA LEU A 352 9.33 8.98 9.51
C LEU A 352 9.27 8.50 8.06
N ARG A 353 8.10 8.57 7.42
CA ARG A 353 7.90 8.11 6.03
C ARG A 353 8.81 8.84 5.05
N THR A 354 8.91 10.17 5.11
CA THR A 354 9.70 10.95 4.13
C THR A 354 11.19 10.60 4.19
N TYR A 355 11.77 10.54 5.40
CA TYR A 355 13.17 10.16 5.57
C TYR A 355 13.43 8.72 5.10
N ARG A 356 12.55 7.78 5.49
CA ARG A 356 12.65 6.37 5.08
C ARG A 356 12.49 6.20 3.58
N LEU A 357 11.62 6.98 2.94
CA LEU A 357 11.36 6.94 1.51
C LEU A 357 12.64 7.25 0.72
N HIS A 358 13.37 8.30 1.10
CA HIS A 358 14.66 8.63 0.46
C HIS A 358 15.71 7.54 0.70
N ALA A 359 15.82 7.01 1.92
CA ALA A 359 16.77 5.95 2.24
C ALA A 359 16.50 4.66 1.43
N ILE A 360 15.24 4.20 1.41
CA ILE A 360 14.83 2.99 0.68
C ILE A 360 14.97 3.19 -0.83
N SER A 361 14.63 4.38 -1.34
CA SER A 361 14.80 4.71 -2.75
C SER A 361 16.27 4.58 -3.19
N ARG A 362 17.22 5.06 -2.38
CA ARG A 362 18.66 4.87 -2.63
C ARG A 362 19.06 3.40 -2.60
N LEU A 363 18.54 2.60 -1.66
CA LEU A 363 18.84 1.17 -1.61
C LEU A 363 18.39 0.41 -2.87
N TYR A 364 17.26 0.79 -3.46
CA TYR A 364 16.84 0.26 -4.77
C TYR A 364 17.74 0.77 -5.91
N GLN A 365 18.08 2.06 -5.91
CA GLN A 365 18.96 2.68 -6.90
C GLN A 365 20.36 2.03 -6.92
N ASP A 366 20.93 1.77 -5.75
CA ASP A 366 22.24 1.12 -5.58
C ASP A 366 22.20 -0.40 -5.81
N GLY A 367 21.01 -0.96 -6.04
CA GLY A 367 20.79 -2.40 -6.26
C GLY A 367 21.03 -3.27 -5.03
N VAL A 368 21.02 -2.66 -3.83
CA VAL A 368 21.06 -3.35 -2.53
C VAL A 368 19.74 -4.06 -2.29
N LEU A 369 18.61 -3.36 -2.53
CA LEU A 369 17.29 -3.97 -2.57
C LEU A 369 16.95 -4.42 -3.98
N LYS A 370 16.41 -5.64 -4.08
CA LYS A 370 15.88 -6.20 -5.32
C LYS A 370 14.36 -6.05 -5.36
N ALA A 371 13.82 -5.92 -6.56
CA ALA A 371 12.39 -5.88 -6.79
C ALA A 371 11.84 -7.26 -7.16
N GLU A 372 10.63 -7.56 -6.70
CA GLU A 372 9.82 -8.61 -7.30
C GLU A 372 9.39 -8.18 -8.71
N CYS A 373 9.32 -9.14 -9.63
CA CYS A 373 8.91 -8.91 -11.01
C CYS A 373 7.77 -9.86 -11.40
N MET A 374 6.76 -9.32 -12.08
CA MET A 374 5.64 -10.05 -12.64
C MET A 374 5.50 -9.72 -14.12
N ALA A 375 5.26 -10.73 -14.94
CA ALA A 375 5.02 -10.54 -16.37
C ALA A 375 3.55 -10.16 -16.62
N LEU A 376 3.34 -9.12 -17.41
CA LEU A 376 2.02 -8.66 -17.84
C LEU A 376 1.82 -9.01 -19.31
N HIS A 377 0.92 -9.97 -19.57
CA HIS A 377 0.58 -10.41 -20.92
C HIS A 377 -0.69 -9.73 -21.42
N ASN A 378 -0.63 -8.95 -22.51
CA ASN A 378 -1.84 -8.40 -23.12
C ASN A 378 -2.68 -9.51 -23.77
N VAL A 379 -3.94 -9.62 -23.35
CA VAL A 379 -4.90 -10.64 -23.82
C VAL A 379 -6.15 -10.04 -24.47
N GLY A 380 -6.25 -8.70 -24.54
CA GLY A 380 -7.39 -8.03 -25.14
C GLY A 380 -7.42 -6.53 -24.92
N PHE A 381 -8.48 -5.89 -25.40
CA PHE A 381 -8.71 -4.45 -25.25
C PHE A 381 -10.22 -4.16 -25.11
N ASP A 382 -10.61 -3.37 -24.09
CA ASP A 382 -12.01 -2.91 -23.91
C ASP A 382 -12.17 -1.52 -24.54
N TYR A 383 -12.62 -1.50 -25.80
CA TYR A 383 -12.86 -0.25 -26.52
C TYR A 383 -13.94 0.60 -25.86
N ASN A 384 -14.96 -0.01 -25.25
CA ASN A 384 -16.06 0.71 -24.64
C ASN A 384 -15.60 1.46 -23.39
N LEU A 385 -14.82 0.81 -22.53
CA LEU A 385 -14.20 1.47 -21.37
C LEU A 385 -13.23 2.57 -21.81
N TYR A 386 -12.34 2.25 -22.77
CA TYR A 386 -11.35 3.18 -23.29
C TYR A 386 -11.97 4.47 -23.82
N GLU A 387 -12.97 4.35 -24.71
CA GLU A 387 -13.64 5.48 -25.32
C GLU A 387 -14.37 6.33 -24.28
N ARG A 388 -15.10 5.72 -23.34
CA ARG A 388 -15.80 6.46 -22.28
C ARG A 388 -14.85 7.30 -21.44
N LEU A 389 -13.75 6.70 -20.98
CA LEU A 389 -12.80 7.42 -20.13
C LEU A 389 -12.06 8.51 -20.91
N SER A 390 -11.69 8.24 -22.16
CA SER A 390 -10.99 9.21 -23.02
C SER A 390 -11.88 10.39 -23.39
N LEU A 391 -13.15 10.16 -23.73
CA LEU A 391 -14.13 11.21 -24.02
C LEU A 391 -14.42 12.06 -22.80
N ARG A 392 -14.55 11.43 -21.61
CA ARG A 392 -14.74 12.16 -20.35
C ARG A 392 -13.56 13.08 -20.08
N TYR A 393 -12.33 12.57 -20.19
CA TYR A 393 -11.14 13.40 -19.99
C TYR A 393 -11.05 14.56 -20.98
N ALA A 394 -11.40 14.32 -22.26
CA ALA A 394 -11.44 15.38 -23.26
C ALA A 394 -12.49 16.47 -22.92
N ALA A 395 -13.65 16.08 -22.40
CA ALA A 395 -14.67 17.02 -21.95
C ALA A 395 -14.20 17.85 -20.75
N ASP A 396 -13.60 17.21 -19.74
CA ASP A 396 -13.04 17.88 -18.55
C ASP A 396 -11.93 18.87 -18.96
N ALA A 397 -11.07 18.49 -19.90
CA ALA A 397 -10.00 19.36 -20.40
C ALA A 397 -10.49 20.57 -21.22
N LEU A 398 -11.68 20.49 -21.84
CA LEU A 398 -12.30 21.65 -22.51
C LEU A 398 -12.94 22.60 -21.50
N LEU A 399 -13.56 22.06 -20.46
CA LEU A 399 -14.11 22.83 -19.33
C LEU A 399 -13.04 23.66 -18.64
N GLU A 400 -11.89 23.07 -18.32
CA GLU A 400 -10.76 23.78 -17.70
C GLU A 400 -10.23 24.96 -18.54
N LYS A 401 -10.39 24.90 -19.86
CA LYS A 401 -9.92 25.95 -20.79
C LYS A 401 -10.93 27.08 -21.00
N GLY A 402 -12.06 27.07 -20.29
CA GLY A 402 -13.12 28.07 -20.45
C GLY A 402 -13.76 28.07 -21.85
N LYS A 403 -13.61 26.98 -22.62
CA LYS A 403 -14.20 26.87 -23.95
C LYS A 403 -15.63 26.30 -23.83
N PRO A 404 -16.65 26.93 -24.43
CA PRO A 404 -18.03 26.44 -24.33
C PRO A 404 -18.19 25.04 -24.93
N ILE A 405 -18.88 24.16 -24.19
CA ILE A 405 -19.10 22.71 -24.46
C ILE A 405 -20.04 22.45 -25.67
N MET A 406 -20.21 23.42 -26.57
CA MET A 406 -21.16 23.31 -27.69
C MET A 406 -20.66 22.36 -28.80
N ALA A 407 -19.41 21.88 -28.74
CA ALA A 407 -18.78 21.08 -29.81
C ALA A 407 -18.63 19.57 -29.50
N LEU A 408 -19.09 19.06 -28.35
CA LEU A 408 -19.00 17.64 -27.98
C LEU A 408 -20.34 16.88 -28.01
N ARG A 409 -21.42 17.52 -28.50
CA ARG A 409 -22.61 16.78 -28.94
C ARG A 409 -22.27 16.10 -30.27
N ASP A 410 -21.87 14.84 -30.17
CA ASP A 410 -21.53 13.97 -31.30
C ASP A 410 -22.72 13.82 -32.28
N PRO A 411 -22.55 14.09 -33.59
CA PRO A 411 -23.49 13.70 -34.63
C PRO A 411 -23.17 12.33 -35.27
N TYR A 412 -22.22 11.52 -34.77
CA TYR A 412 -21.78 10.32 -35.49
C TYR A 412 -21.76 9.04 -34.63
N TYR A 413 -22.89 8.34 -34.65
CA TYR A 413 -22.93 6.87 -34.54
C TYR A 413 -23.98 6.30 -35.50
N PRO A 414 -23.64 6.00 -36.78
CA PRO A 414 -24.25 4.90 -37.50
C PRO A 414 -23.47 3.62 -37.18
N HIS A 415 -24.18 2.49 -37.14
CA HIS A 415 -23.70 1.11 -36.87
C HIS A 415 -23.90 0.60 -35.43
N ALA A 416 -25.16 0.49 -35.01
CA ALA A 416 -25.61 -0.56 -34.10
C ALA A 416 -26.97 -1.19 -34.49
N GLU A 417 -27.46 -0.97 -35.70
CA GLU A 417 -28.61 -1.69 -36.28
C GLU A 417 -28.15 -2.44 -37.53
N LEU A 418 -27.69 -3.69 -37.35
CA LEU A 418 -27.59 -4.70 -38.41
C LEU A 418 -27.27 -6.09 -37.82
N LEU A 419 -27.92 -6.48 -36.73
CA LEU A 419 -27.93 -7.88 -36.23
C LEU A 419 -29.27 -8.28 -35.57
N ALA A 420 -30.38 -7.64 -35.96
CA ALA A 420 -31.71 -8.03 -35.51
C ALA A 420 -32.73 -7.97 -36.65
N ASP A 421 -32.46 -8.70 -37.73
CA ASP A 421 -33.51 -9.17 -38.64
C ASP A 421 -33.02 -10.46 -39.30
N GLY A 422 -33.61 -11.59 -38.93
CA GLY A 422 -33.21 -12.89 -39.45
C GLY A 422 -33.68 -14.11 -38.68
N ALA A 423 -34.86 -14.05 -38.05
CA ALA A 423 -35.53 -15.23 -37.50
C ALA A 423 -36.99 -15.23 -37.97
N ASN A 424 -37.21 -15.64 -39.23
CA ASN A 424 -38.40 -16.34 -39.71
C ASN A 424 -38.37 -16.46 -41.26
N SER A 425 -37.90 -17.60 -41.78
CA SER A 425 -38.62 -18.29 -42.87
C SER A 425 -38.11 -19.72 -43.02
N SER A 426 -39.00 -20.65 -42.73
CA SER A 426 -38.92 -22.07 -42.99
C SER A 426 -38.87 -22.42 -44.48
N ALA A 427 -38.18 -23.50 -44.79
CA ALA A 427 -38.53 -24.54 -45.78
C ALA A 427 -38.77 -24.14 -47.25
N ASN A 428 -37.88 -24.56 -48.15
CA ASN A 428 -38.15 -25.74 -48.98
C ASN A 428 -36.94 -26.16 -49.83
N SER A 429 -37.01 -27.44 -50.19
CA SER A 429 -36.09 -28.29 -50.94
C SER A 429 -35.64 -27.75 -52.31
N VAL A 430 -34.50 -28.26 -52.82
CA VAL A 430 -34.43 -29.22 -53.95
C VAL A 430 -32.96 -29.47 -54.34
N GLN A 431 -32.71 -30.73 -54.67
CA GLN A 431 -31.50 -31.36 -55.16
C GLN A 431 -30.80 -30.63 -56.32
N GLY A 432 -29.48 -30.80 -56.45
CA GLY A 432 -28.77 -30.42 -57.67
C GLY A 432 -27.27 -30.69 -57.67
N ASN A 433 -26.89 -31.90 -58.07
CA ASN A 433 -25.55 -32.33 -58.46
C ASN A 433 -24.79 -31.30 -59.32
N LYS A 434 -23.48 -31.14 -59.10
CA LYS A 434 -22.43 -31.62 -60.04
C LYS A 434 -21.02 -31.24 -59.60
N ALA A 435 -20.16 -32.25 -59.67
CA ALA A 435 -18.72 -32.19 -59.62
C ALA A 435 -18.13 -31.28 -60.72
N LYS A 436 -17.00 -30.63 -60.41
CA LYS A 436 -15.95 -30.41 -61.41
C LYS A 436 -14.56 -30.37 -60.76
N ARG A 437 -13.78 -31.39 -61.09
CA ARG A 437 -12.31 -31.45 -61.07
C ARG A 437 -11.71 -30.24 -61.78
N LEU A 438 -10.53 -29.85 -61.31
CA LEU A 438 -9.29 -29.43 -62.03
C LEU A 438 -8.51 -28.57 -61.01
N ARG A 439 -7.19 -28.55 -60.93
CA ARG A 439 -6.04 -29.39 -61.32
C ARG A 439 -4.85 -28.63 -60.72
N LEU A 440 -3.80 -29.36 -60.33
CA LEU A 440 -2.51 -28.79 -59.95
C LEU A 440 -1.98 -27.74 -60.95
N GLY A 441 -1.40 -26.69 -60.38
CA GLY A 441 -0.29 -25.91 -60.90
C GLY A 441 0.69 -25.70 -59.76
#